data_AF-A0A3S5K352-F1
#
_entry.id   AF-A0A3S5K352-F1
#
_cell.length_a   1.000
_cell.length_b   1.000
_cell.length_c   1.000
_cell.angle_alpha   90.00
_cell.angle_beta   90.00
_cell.angle_gamma   90.00
#
_symmetry.space_group_name_H-M   'P 1'
#
loop_
_entity.id
_entity.type
_entity.pdbx_description
1 polymer ?
#
loop_
_entity_poly.entity_id
_entity_poly.type
_entity_poly.pdbx_seq_one_letter_code
_entity_poly.pdbx_strand_id
1 'polypeptide(L)'
;MTQICNWPLGNGESLEFEVFAENTAWNKVPGLYIFAHLQGNMWTALYVGKTINFSSRLPDHDRLDEAIKLGATHIHAVVIPQQRQRDILEQMLIQYLQPPLNDHYR
;
A
#
# COMPACT_ATOMS: atom_id res chain seq x y z
N MET A 1 12.95 -6.86 -14.25
CA MET A 1 12.39 -5.49 -14.29
C MET A 1 11.33 -5.45 -13.22
N THR A 2 11.40 -4.50 -12.29
CA THR A 2 10.36 -4.31 -11.27
C THR A 2 9.13 -3.70 -11.93
N GLN A 3 7.95 -4.24 -11.69
CA GLN A 3 6.70 -3.67 -12.19
C GLN A 3 6.35 -2.45 -11.33
N ILE A 4 5.89 -1.37 -11.95
CA ILE A 4 5.47 -0.14 -11.27
C ILE A 4 3.99 0.14 -11.53
N CYS A 5 3.33 0.80 -10.58
CA CYS A 5 1.98 1.30 -10.72
C CYS A 5 1.84 2.69 -10.09
N ASN A 6 0.82 3.45 -10.49
CA ASN A 6 0.54 4.78 -9.96
C ASN A 6 -0.81 4.79 -9.24
N TRP A 7 -0.82 5.26 -8.00
CA TRP A 7 -2.05 5.46 -7.22
C TRP A 7 -2.37 6.95 -7.11
N PRO A 8 -3.60 7.38 -7.45
CA PRO A 8 -4.00 8.78 -7.36
C PRO A 8 -4.11 9.25 -5.90
N LEU A 9 -3.68 10.49 -5.65
CA LEU A 9 -3.70 11.14 -4.34
C LEU A 9 -4.94 12.03 -4.11
N GLY A 10 -5.80 12.17 -5.13
CA GLY A 10 -7.02 12.99 -5.06
C GLY A 10 -6.82 14.50 -5.27
N ASN A 11 -5.60 14.95 -5.52
CA ASN A 11 -5.25 16.34 -5.83
C ASN A 11 -4.81 16.55 -7.30
N GLY A 12 -5.02 15.55 -8.17
CA GLY A 12 -4.53 15.54 -9.54
C GLY A 12 -3.12 14.96 -9.71
N GLU A 13 -2.43 14.66 -8.61
CA GLU A 13 -1.15 13.94 -8.62
C GLU A 13 -1.35 12.45 -8.30
N SER A 14 -0.31 11.67 -8.58
CA SER A 14 -0.22 10.24 -8.26
C SER A 14 1.11 9.91 -7.61
N LEU A 15 1.10 8.90 -6.76
CA LEU A 15 2.30 8.34 -6.15
C LEU A 15 2.64 7.02 -6.83
N GLU A 16 3.90 6.87 -7.24
CA GLU A 16 4.43 5.66 -7.87
C GLU A 16 4.81 4.62 -6.80
N PHE A 17 4.47 3.36 -7.06
CA PHE A 17 4.80 2.22 -6.21
C PHE A 17 5.42 1.10 -7.04
N GLU A 18 6.34 0.37 -6.41
CA GLU A 18 6.80 -0.94 -6.90
C GLU A 18 5.76 -2.01 -6.56
N VAL A 19 5.50 -2.93 -7.50
CA VAL A 19 4.54 -4.02 -7.38
C VAL A 19 5.27 -5.31 -6.99
N PHE A 20 4.88 -5.87 -5.86
CA PHE A 20 5.46 -7.08 -5.28
C PHE A 20 4.41 -8.19 -5.19
N ALA A 21 4.85 -9.42 -5.47
CA ALA A 21 4.07 -10.62 -5.16
C ALA A 21 4.16 -10.95 -3.65
N GLU A 22 3.25 -11.80 -3.17
CA GLU A 22 3.09 -12.13 -1.73
C GLU A 22 4.37 -12.65 -1.06
N ASN A 23 5.24 -13.38 -1.78
CA ASN A 23 6.47 -13.99 -1.23
C ASN A 23 7.73 -13.12 -1.39
N THR A 24 7.60 -11.81 -1.20
CA THR A 24 8.72 -10.87 -1.33
C THR A 24 9.50 -10.74 -0.02
N ALA A 25 10.84 -10.73 -0.11
CA ALA A 25 11.70 -10.36 1.02
C ALA A 25 11.76 -8.83 1.18
N TRP A 26 11.55 -8.35 2.41
CA TRP A 26 11.41 -6.92 2.69
C TRP A 26 12.64 -6.32 3.35
N ASN A 27 13.04 -5.13 2.91
CA ASN A 27 14.17 -4.38 3.46
C ASN A 27 13.79 -3.61 4.74
N LYS A 28 14.80 -3.32 5.58
CA LYS A 28 14.64 -2.49 6.78
C LYS A 28 14.61 -0.99 6.45
N VAL A 29 13.58 -0.56 5.71
CA VAL A 29 13.39 0.84 5.31
C VAL A 29 11.95 1.30 5.58
N PRO A 30 11.73 2.60 5.81
CA PRO A 30 10.41 3.17 6.02
C PRO A 30 9.68 3.44 4.70
N GLY A 31 8.34 3.41 4.73
CA GLY A 31 7.55 3.70 3.54
C GLY A 31 6.05 3.47 3.71
N LEU A 32 5.36 3.45 2.57
CA LEU A 32 3.94 3.13 2.45
C LEU A 32 3.76 1.80 1.72
N TYR A 33 2.69 1.09 2.02
CA TYR A 33 2.27 -0.10 1.31
C TYR A 33 0.77 -0.13 1.09
N ILE A 34 0.36 -0.82 0.03
CA ILE A 34 -1.03 -1.03 -0.34
C ILE A 34 -1.23 -2.51 -0.62
N PHE A 35 -2.19 -3.14 0.07
CA PHE A 35 -2.68 -4.45 -0.33
C PHE A 35 -3.67 -4.26 -1.48
N ALA A 36 -3.37 -4.87 -2.62
CA ALA A 36 -4.07 -4.61 -3.88
C ALA A 36 -4.63 -5.89 -4.49
N HIS A 37 -5.85 -5.78 -5.02
CA HIS A 37 -6.47 -6.80 -5.86
C HIS A 37 -6.33 -6.38 -7.34
N LEU A 38 -5.88 -7.30 -8.19
CA LEU A 38 -5.88 -7.14 -9.64
C LEU A 38 -7.14 -7.77 -10.23
N GLN A 39 -8.02 -6.96 -10.83
CA GLN A 39 -9.14 -7.46 -11.63
C GLN A 39 -8.98 -7.02 -13.08
N GLY A 40 -8.66 -7.98 -13.97
CA GLY A 40 -8.27 -7.67 -15.34
C GLY A 40 -6.99 -6.84 -15.35
N ASN A 41 -7.07 -5.59 -15.81
CA ASN A 41 -5.96 -4.63 -15.81
C ASN A 41 -6.17 -3.48 -14.80
N MET A 42 -7.12 -3.62 -13.87
CA MET A 42 -7.45 -2.57 -12.90
C MET A 42 -7.05 -2.99 -11.49
N TRP A 43 -6.31 -2.10 -10.81
CA TRP A 43 -5.96 -2.27 -9.41
C TRP A 43 -7.04 -1.70 -8.49
N THR A 44 -7.38 -2.43 -7.44
CA THR A 44 -8.24 -1.95 -6.34
C THR A 44 -7.46 -2.02 -5.03
N ALA A 45 -7.40 -0.90 -4.30
CA ALA A 45 -6.76 -0.83 -3.00
C ALA A 45 -7.71 -1.42 -1.94
N LEU A 46 -7.24 -2.42 -1.19
CA LEU A 46 -7.99 -3.06 -0.11
C LEU A 46 -7.60 -2.48 1.26
N TYR A 47 -6.32 -2.14 1.41
CA TYR A 47 -5.74 -1.52 2.60
C TYR A 47 -4.56 -0.64 2.21
N VAL A 48 -4.39 0.51 2.86
CA VAL A 48 -3.24 1.39 2.78
C VAL A 48 -2.63 1.51 4.18
N GLY A 49 -1.31 1.41 4.29
CA GLY A 49 -0.64 1.63 5.56
C GLY A 49 0.77 2.18 5.41
N LYS A 50 1.31 2.69 6.52
CA LYS A 50 2.71 3.12 6.64
C LYS A 50 3.53 2.25 7.58
N THR A 51 4.85 2.33 7.43
CA THR A 51 5.80 1.68 8.35
C THR A 51 7.11 2.46 8.45
N ILE A 52 7.84 2.25 9.56
CA ILE A 52 9.25 2.64 9.68
C ILE A 52 10.21 1.53 9.22
N ASN A 53 9.69 0.32 9.03
CA ASN A 53 10.44 -0.88 8.72
C ASN A 53 9.53 -1.90 8.00
N PHE A 54 9.69 -2.08 6.69
CA PHE A 54 8.94 -3.10 5.95
C PHE A 54 9.24 -4.52 6.44
N SER A 55 10.50 -4.83 6.76
CA SER A 55 10.92 -6.19 7.14
C SER A 55 10.27 -6.72 8.41
N SER A 56 9.89 -5.84 9.35
CA SER A 56 9.16 -6.23 10.55
C SER A 56 7.64 -6.06 10.43
N ARG A 57 7.15 -5.32 9.42
CA ARG A 57 5.73 -4.98 9.32
C ARG A 57 4.94 -5.93 8.44
N LEU A 58 5.51 -6.39 7.34
CA LEU A 58 4.79 -7.13 6.31
C LEU A 58 4.72 -8.66 6.51
N PRO A 59 5.73 -9.36 7.08
CA PRO A 59 5.65 -10.81 7.26
C PRO A 59 4.50 -11.29 8.14
N ASP A 60 4.17 -10.56 9.22
CA ASP A 60 3.14 -10.93 10.20
C ASP A 60 2.02 -9.87 10.27
N HIS A 61 1.63 -9.32 9.11
CA HIS A 61 0.68 -8.20 9.11
C HIS A 61 -0.76 -8.67 9.36
N ASP A 62 -1.36 -8.30 10.49
CA ASP A 62 -2.72 -8.72 10.91
C ASP A 62 -3.80 -8.55 9.82
N ARG A 63 -3.74 -7.45 9.04
CA ARG A 63 -4.72 -7.19 7.96
C ARG A 63 -4.44 -7.93 6.65
N LEU A 64 -3.31 -8.62 6.50
CA LEU A 64 -2.97 -9.31 5.25
C LEU A 64 -3.92 -10.47 5.01
N ASP A 65 -4.24 -11.26 6.03
CA ASP A 65 -5.21 -12.35 5.93
C ASP A 65 -6.62 -11.86 5.54
N GLU A 66 -7.05 -10.73 6.11
CA GLU A 66 -8.32 -10.09 5.72
C GLU A 66 -8.28 -9.60 4.27
N ALA A 67 -7.17 -8.99 3.86
CA ALA A 67 -7.00 -8.51 2.49
C ALA A 67 -6.98 -9.67 1.49
N ILE A 68 -6.30 -10.78 1.79
CA ILE A 68 -6.30 -12.01 0.97
C ILE A 68 -7.72 -12.55 0.82
N LYS A 69 -8.52 -12.59 1.90
CA LYS A 69 -9.94 -12.98 1.84
C LYS A 69 -10.79 -12.05 0.94
N LEU A 70 -10.39 -10.78 0.81
CA LEU A 70 -11.01 -9.81 -0.11
C LEU A 70 -10.39 -9.83 -1.53
N GLY A 71 -9.47 -10.75 -1.81
CA GLY A 71 -8.85 -10.92 -3.12
C GLY A 71 -7.54 -10.17 -3.33
N ALA A 72 -6.84 -9.78 -2.25
CA ALA A 72 -5.48 -9.26 -2.40
C ALA A 72 -4.62 -10.27 -3.18
N THR A 73 -3.83 -9.76 -4.11
CA THR A 73 -2.93 -10.55 -4.98
C THR A 73 -1.51 -10.00 -4.98
N HIS A 74 -1.37 -8.71 -4.65
CA HIS A 74 -0.10 -7.98 -4.70
C HIS A 74 0.01 -7.02 -3.53
N ILE A 75 1.25 -6.71 -3.18
CA ILE A 75 1.61 -5.64 -2.25
C ILE A 75 2.31 -4.58 -3.08
N HIS A 76 1.78 -3.36 -3.10
CA HIS A 76 2.45 -2.24 -3.74
C HIS A 76 3.18 -1.47 -2.66
N ALA A 77 4.47 -1.18 -2.80
CA ALA A 77 5.24 -0.46 -1.78
C ALA A 77 6.09 0.67 -2.37
N VAL A 78 6.30 1.71 -1.56
CA VAL A 78 7.15 2.86 -1.90
C VAL A 78 7.94 3.31 -0.68
N VAL A 79 9.23 3.56 -0.86
CA VAL A 79 10.13 4.04 0.20
C VAL A 79 9.92 5.53 0.41
N ILE A 80 9.56 5.93 1.63
CA ILE A 80 9.39 7.33 2.02
C ILE A 80 10.09 7.53 3.36
N PRO A 81 11.32 8.10 3.38
CA PRO A 81 12.12 8.26 4.59
C PRO A 81 11.48 9.12 5.68
N GLN A 82 10.81 10.19 5.27
CA GLN A 82 10.33 11.24 6.17
C GLN A 82 8.96 10.89 6.75
N GLN A 83 8.85 10.85 8.08
CA GLN A 83 7.59 10.48 8.76
C GLN A 83 6.44 11.41 8.40
N ARG A 84 6.65 12.72 8.47
CA ARG A 84 5.64 13.72 8.12
C ARG A 84 5.09 13.51 6.71
N GLN A 85 5.95 13.13 5.76
CA GLN A 85 5.53 12.87 4.38
C GLN A 85 4.70 11.59 4.28
N ARG A 86 5.07 10.53 5.01
CA ARG A 86 4.25 9.31 5.10
C ARG A 86 2.87 9.60 5.67
N ASP A 87 2.80 10.39 6.73
CA ASP A 87 1.53 10.73 7.39
C ASP A 87 0.57 11.47 6.43
N ILE A 88 1.09 12.46 5.69
CA ILE A 88 0.32 13.22 4.71
C ILE A 88 -0.15 12.32 3.57
N LEU A 89 0.75 11.55 2.96
CA LEU A 89 0.43 10.74 1.79
C LEU A 89 -0.47 9.55 2.11
N GLU A 90 -0.30 8.90 3.27
CA GLU A 90 -1.20 7.85 3.74
C GLU A 90 -2.63 8.39 3.89
N GLN A 91 -2.78 9.56 4.54
CA GLN A 91 -4.08 10.19 4.70
C GLN A 91 -4.74 10.51 3.35
N MET A 92 -3.99 11.11 2.41
CA MET A 92 -4.49 11.42 1.07
C MET A 92 -4.95 10.17 0.31
N LEU A 93 -4.14 9.11 0.32
CA LEU A 93 -4.47 7.83 -0.31
C LEU A 93 -5.73 7.23 0.29
N ILE A 94 -5.85 7.18 1.61
CA ILE A 94 -7.03 6.60 2.28
C ILE A 94 -8.28 7.41 1.97
N GLN A 95 -8.21 8.75 2.08
CA GLN A 95 -9.33 9.64 1.81
C GLN A 95 -9.82 9.53 0.36
N TYR A 96 -8.91 9.40 -0.60
CA TYR A 96 -9.29 9.34 -2.01
C TYR A 96 -9.70 7.94 -2.47
N LEU A 97 -8.94 6.91 -2.09
CA LEU A 97 -9.16 5.53 -2.55
C LEU A 97 -10.25 4.80 -1.76
N GLN A 98 -10.58 5.27 -0.55
CA GLN A 98 -11.55 4.66 0.36
C GLN A 98 -11.40 3.13 0.53
N PRO A 99 -10.20 2.62 0.90
CA PRO A 99 -10.00 1.17 0.97
C PRO A 99 -10.87 0.53 2.06
N PRO A 100 -11.52 -0.62 1.78
CA PRO A 100 -12.50 -1.24 2.67
C PRO A 100 -11.94 -1.67 4.04
N LEU A 101 -10.64 -1.92 4.17
CA LEU A 101 -10.01 -2.33 5.44
C LEU A 101 -9.40 -1.17 6.24
N ASN A 102 -9.36 0.06 5.71
CA ASN A 102 -8.98 1.24 6.48
C ASN A 102 -10.19 1.81 7.21
N ASP A 103 -10.18 1.83 8.53
CA ASP A 103 -11.26 2.33 9.40
C ASP A 103 -11.08 3.78 9.88
N HIS A 104 -10.01 4.44 9.46
CA HIS A 104 -9.63 5.80 9.83
C HIS A 104 -9.55 6.69 8.58
N TYR A 105 -9.56 8.02 8.78
CA TYR A 105 -9.57 9.04 7.72
C TYR A 105 -10.68 8.91 6.66
N ARG A 106 -11.75 8.16 6.94
CA ARG A 106 -12.96 8.10 6.11
C ARG A 106 -13.83 9.34 6.29
#